data_AF-A0A1N6H756-F1
#
_entry.id   AF-A0A1N6H756-F1
#
_cell.length_a   1.000
_cell.length_b   1.000
_cell.length_c   1.000
_cell.angle_alpha   90.00
_cell.angle_beta   90.00
_cell.angle_gamma   90.00
#
_symmetry.space_group_name_H-M   'P 1'
#
loop_
_entity.id
_entity.type
_entity.pdbx_description
1 polymer ?
#
loop_
_entity_poly.entity_id
_entity_poly.type
_entity_poly.pdbx_seq_one_letter_code
_entity_poly.pdbx_strand_id
1 'polypeptide(L)'
;MKEIRAGLVIGLFAALLGAVASGAQDAGDPAVIILDVEEDGEVEGPEEPVGPVRWDEPLTGSAEEIRGKTIEQVFTENSPLFPPLEGLPEEIWKAQTCTTCHEWTRERICEQATNYLNPEFSENLTKPHPLGGTFKANLKLWAEDGCL
;
A
#
# COMPACT_ATOMS: atom_id res chain seq x y z
N MET A 1 -47.61 32.50 -10.46
CA MET A 1 -48.27 31.91 -11.66
C MET A 1 -47.19 31.17 -12.43
N LYS A 2 -47.17 29.86 -12.68
CA LYS A 2 -48.12 28.74 -12.60
C LYS A 2 -47.23 27.48 -12.76
N GLU A 3 -46.95 26.73 -11.69
CA GLU A 3 -47.47 25.39 -11.34
C GLU A 3 -47.35 24.27 -12.42
N ILE A 4 -46.46 23.30 -12.11
CA ILE A 4 -46.53 21.81 -12.12
C ILE A 4 -47.13 21.04 -13.34
N ARG A 5 -46.46 19.95 -13.79
CA ARG A 5 -46.89 18.54 -13.53
C ARG A 5 -46.03 17.45 -14.21
N ALA A 6 -45.65 16.48 -13.37
CA ALA A 6 -45.12 15.17 -13.68
C ALA A 6 -46.23 14.17 -14.09
N GLY A 7 -45.83 13.07 -14.74
CA GLY A 7 -46.58 11.82 -14.91
C GLY A 7 -45.73 10.90 -15.79
N LEU A 8 -45.09 9.82 -15.30
CA LEU A 8 -45.61 8.59 -14.69
C LEU A 8 -46.78 7.99 -15.48
N VAL A 9 -46.46 7.03 -16.35
CA VAL A 9 -47.43 6.09 -16.91
C VAL A 9 -47.01 4.69 -16.49
N ILE A 10 -47.76 4.17 -15.53
CA ILE A 10 -47.75 2.79 -15.04
C ILE A 10 -48.56 1.96 -16.04
N GLY A 11 -47.91 1.00 -16.68
CA GLY A 11 -48.55 -0.04 -17.49
C GLY A 11 -48.57 -1.36 -16.73
N LEU A 12 -49.67 -1.62 -16.04
CA LEU A 12 -49.97 -2.89 -15.37
C LEU A 12 -50.63 -3.84 -16.39
N PHE A 13 -50.01 -4.97 -16.70
CA PHE A 13 -50.71 -6.12 -17.31
C PHE A 13 -50.45 -7.37 -16.48
N ALA A 14 -51.56 -7.94 -16.00
CA ALA A 14 -51.61 -9.11 -15.16
C ALA A 14 -51.60 -10.41 -15.98
N ALA A 15 -50.90 -11.40 -15.43
CA ALA A 15 -51.16 -12.83 -15.37
C ALA A 15 -51.65 -13.59 -16.62
N LEU A 16 -50.95 -14.67 -17.00
CA LEU A 16 -51.49 -16.04 -16.88
C LEU A 16 -50.43 -17.12 -17.25
N LEU A 17 -50.64 -18.29 -16.65
CA LEU A 17 -49.78 -19.47 -16.58
C LEU A 17 -49.50 -20.14 -17.94
N GLY A 18 -48.37 -20.85 -18.01
CA GLY A 18 -48.14 -21.93 -18.97
C GLY A 18 -46.76 -22.56 -18.84
N ALA A 19 -46.62 -23.57 -17.98
CA ALA A 19 -45.51 -24.50 -18.00
C ALA A 19 -45.72 -25.53 -19.13
N VAL A 20 -44.68 -25.90 -19.89
CA VAL A 20 -44.07 -27.26 -19.91
C VAL A 20 -42.93 -27.40 -20.96
N ALA A 21 -41.78 -27.83 -20.44
CA ALA A 21 -40.81 -28.82 -20.92
C ALA A 21 -40.23 -28.83 -22.37
N SER A 22 -38.90 -28.73 -22.37
CA SER A 22 -37.89 -29.57 -23.05
C SER A 22 -37.78 -29.56 -24.57
N GLY A 23 -36.66 -28.99 -25.02
CA GLY A 23 -36.00 -29.33 -26.27
C GLY A 23 -34.59 -28.73 -26.29
N ALA A 24 -33.59 -29.51 -25.91
CA ALA A 24 -32.17 -29.17 -26.08
C ALA A 24 -31.68 -29.61 -27.46
N GLN A 25 -30.73 -28.84 -28.03
CA GLN A 25 -29.70 -29.13 -29.05
C GLN A 25 -29.54 -27.88 -29.94
N ASP A 26 -28.65 -26.94 -29.59
CA ASP A 26 -27.19 -26.91 -29.84
C ASP A 26 -26.82 -26.53 -31.30
N ALA A 27 -26.28 -25.31 -31.43
CA ALA A 27 -25.18 -24.90 -32.33
C ALA A 27 -25.03 -23.36 -32.24
N GLY A 28 -24.26 -22.89 -31.26
CA GLY A 28 -23.96 -21.47 -31.02
C GLY A 28 -22.53 -21.09 -31.44
N ASP A 29 -22.46 -20.04 -32.25
CA ASP A 29 -21.32 -19.30 -32.82
C ASP A 29 -20.23 -18.90 -31.79
N PRO A 30 -18.92 -18.88 -32.13
CA PRO A 30 -17.85 -18.58 -31.18
C PRO A 30 -17.79 -17.09 -30.85
N ALA A 31 -18.36 -16.72 -29.70
CA ALA A 31 -18.20 -15.40 -29.13
C ALA A 31 -16.75 -15.17 -28.68
N VAL A 32 -16.12 -14.18 -29.31
CA VAL A 32 -14.87 -13.54 -28.87
C VAL A 32 -15.04 -13.10 -27.42
N ILE A 33 -14.27 -13.72 -26.50
CA ILE A 33 -14.11 -13.21 -25.14
C ILE A 33 -13.13 -12.05 -25.24
N ILE A 34 -13.65 -10.82 -25.30
CA ILE A 34 -12.89 -9.64 -24.92
C ILE A 34 -12.75 -9.75 -23.40
N LEU A 35 -11.56 -10.11 -22.94
CA LEU A 35 -11.17 -9.89 -21.55
C LEU A 35 -10.91 -8.39 -21.44
N ASP A 36 -11.90 -7.67 -20.95
CA ASP A 36 -11.69 -6.36 -20.37
C ASP A 36 -10.71 -6.55 -19.20
N VAL A 37 -9.44 -6.23 -19.44
CA VAL A 37 -8.44 -6.06 -18.40
C VAL A 37 -8.81 -4.75 -17.72
N GLU A 38 -9.50 -4.86 -16.58
CA GLU A 38 -9.73 -3.71 -15.71
C GLU A 38 -8.36 -3.17 -15.25
N GLU A 39 -8.10 -1.95 -15.72
CA GLU A 39 -6.98 -1.07 -15.43
C GLU A 39 -7.07 -0.56 -13.97
N ASP A 40 -5.91 -0.19 -13.40
CA ASP A 40 -5.69 0.71 -12.27
C ASP A 40 -6.48 0.57 -10.94
N GLY A 41 -6.26 -0.55 -10.23
CA GLY A 41 -6.48 -0.57 -8.78
C GLY A 41 -5.26 0.00 -8.02
N GLU A 42 -5.30 1.28 -7.61
CA GLU A 42 -4.41 1.81 -6.57
C GLU A 42 -4.53 0.91 -5.33
N VAL A 43 -3.41 0.36 -4.86
CA VAL A 43 -3.43 -0.57 -3.73
C VAL A 43 -3.56 0.24 -2.45
N GLU A 44 -4.79 0.61 -2.10
CA GLU A 44 -5.11 1.22 -0.80
C GLU A 44 -4.84 0.19 0.31
N GLY A 45 -3.63 0.26 0.87
CA GLY A 45 -3.18 -0.52 2.02
C GLY A 45 -3.15 0.31 3.30
N PRO A 46 -3.03 -0.33 4.47
CA PRO A 46 -2.92 0.39 5.73
C PRO A 46 -1.69 1.31 5.75
N GLU A 47 -1.87 2.55 6.21
CA GLU A 47 -0.78 3.52 6.36
C GLU A 47 0.11 3.21 7.58
N GLU A 48 -0.49 2.66 8.63
CA GLU A 48 0.21 2.26 9.85
C GLU A 48 0.78 0.85 9.75
N PRO A 49 1.92 0.54 10.41
CA PRO A 49 2.50 -0.80 10.45
C PRO A 49 1.52 -1.88 10.91
N VAL A 50 1.53 -3.03 10.22
CA VAL A 50 0.65 -4.18 10.50
C VAL A 50 1.47 -5.46 10.61
N GLY A 51 1.21 -6.23 11.67
CA GLY A 51 1.71 -7.58 11.86
C GLY A 51 3.17 -7.65 12.30
N PRO A 52 3.71 -8.87 12.48
CA PRO A 52 5.15 -9.03 12.65
C PRO A 52 5.83 -8.55 11.38
N VAL A 53 6.79 -7.65 11.52
CA VAL A 53 7.63 -7.20 10.41
C VAL A 53 8.84 -8.13 10.35
N ARG A 54 9.23 -8.57 9.15
CA ARG A 54 10.43 -9.41 8.90
C ARG A 54 11.36 -8.73 7.93
N TRP A 55 12.64 -9.11 7.97
CA TRP A 55 13.67 -8.53 7.11
C TRP A 55 13.37 -8.68 5.62
N ASP A 56 12.97 -9.88 5.21
CA ASP A 56 12.81 -10.34 3.83
C ASP A 56 11.34 -10.46 3.39
N GLU A 57 10.40 -10.00 4.22
CA GLU A 57 8.98 -9.95 3.87
C GLU A 57 8.55 -8.52 3.46
N PRO A 58 7.61 -8.40 2.50
CA PRO A 58 7.04 -7.11 2.12
C PRO A 58 6.33 -6.38 3.28
N LEU A 59 6.59 -5.08 3.41
CA LEU A 59 5.87 -4.20 4.33
C LEU A 59 4.41 -4.05 3.90
N THR A 60 3.49 -4.55 4.72
CA THR A 60 2.05 -4.48 4.47
C THR A 60 1.46 -3.13 4.91
N GLY A 61 1.80 -2.72 6.14
CA GLY A 61 1.35 -1.47 6.74
C GLY A 61 2.41 -0.38 6.65
N SER A 62 2.26 0.57 5.74
CA SER A 62 3.26 1.61 5.52
C SER A 62 2.76 2.70 4.57
N ALA A 63 3.55 3.76 4.42
CA ALA A 63 3.32 4.77 3.39
C ALA A 63 3.46 4.16 1.98
N GLU A 64 2.76 4.74 1.01
CA GLU A 64 2.65 4.25 -0.36
C GLU A 64 4.02 3.99 -1.00
N GLU A 65 5.00 4.86 -0.76
CA GLU A 65 6.32 4.83 -1.40
C GLU A 65 7.18 3.61 -0.98
N ILE A 66 6.83 2.96 0.12
CA ILE A 66 7.56 1.82 0.69
C ILE A 66 6.70 0.57 0.86
N ARG A 67 5.39 0.66 0.56
CA ARG A 67 4.47 -0.47 0.66
C ARG A 67 4.86 -1.56 -0.33
N GLY A 68 4.80 -2.80 0.13
CA GLY A 68 5.17 -3.96 -0.69
C GLY A 68 6.67 -4.17 -0.87
N LYS A 69 7.52 -3.30 -0.32
CA LYS A 69 8.98 -3.48 -0.31
C LYS A 69 9.43 -4.23 0.95
N THR A 70 10.54 -4.96 0.87
CA THR A 70 11.22 -5.47 2.08
C THR A 70 12.00 -4.36 2.80
N ILE A 71 12.45 -4.61 4.03
CA ILE A 71 13.30 -3.63 4.75
C ILE A 71 14.55 -3.30 3.92
N GLU A 72 15.20 -4.32 3.37
CA GLU A 72 16.39 -4.16 2.53
C GLU A 72 16.12 -3.24 1.33
N GLN A 73 15.04 -3.51 0.59
CA GLN A 73 14.67 -2.74 -0.59
C GLN A 73 14.43 -1.27 -0.28
N VAL A 74 13.82 -0.95 0.86
CA VAL A 74 13.62 0.45 1.25
C VAL A 74 14.97 1.16 1.41
N PHE A 75 15.98 0.54 2.03
CA PHE A 75 17.30 1.16 2.16
C PHE A 75 18.06 1.26 0.83
N THR A 76 17.95 0.26 -0.03
CA THR A 76 18.74 0.17 -1.26
C THR A 76 18.12 0.94 -2.43
N GLU A 77 16.81 1.13 -2.45
CA GLU A 77 16.08 1.66 -3.61
C GLU A 77 15.39 3.00 -3.37
N ASN A 78 15.00 3.32 -2.13
CA ASN A 78 14.28 4.56 -1.88
C ASN A 78 15.23 5.75 -1.68
N SER A 79 14.86 6.86 -2.31
CA SER A 79 15.48 8.16 -2.04
C SER A 79 14.92 8.76 -0.75
N PRO A 80 15.70 9.52 0.03
CA PRO A 80 15.18 10.19 1.20
C PRO A 80 14.04 11.18 0.88
N LEU A 81 13.08 11.27 1.79
CA LEU A 81 12.02 12.29 1.86
C LEU A 81 12.44 13.53 2.65
N PHE A 82 13.37 13.34 3.59
CA PHE A 82 13.90 14.38 4.48
C PHE A 82 15.43 14.33 4.50
N PRO A 83 16.11 15.47 4.73
CA PRO A 83 17.56 15.49 4.77
C PRO A 83 18.09 14.65 5.93
N PRO A 84 19.16 13.85 5.74
CA PRO A 84 19.77 13.07 6.81
C PRO A 84 20.49 13.94 7.85
N LEU A 85 20.85 15.17 7.48
CA LEU A 85 21.49 16.17 8.33
C LEU A 85 20.88 17.54 8.05
N GLU A 86 20.61 18.31 9.10
CA GLU A 86 20.10 19.68 8.96
C GLU A 86 21.07 20.56 8.14
N GLY A 87 20.52 21.34 7.21
CA GLY A 87 21.29 22.26 6.37
C GLY A 87 22.06 21.59 5.23
N LEU A 88 21.92 20.28 5.02
CA LEU A 88 22.55 19.60 3.89
C LEU A 88 21.87 19.98 2.55
N PRO A 89 22.61 20.49 1.55
CA PRO A 89 22.05 20.84 0.24
C PRO A 89 21.34 19.65 -0.44
N GLU A 90 20.19 19.89 -1.08
CA GLU A 90 19.36 18.83 -1.67
C GLU A 90 20.10 18.01 -2.72
N GLU A 91 20.99 18.63 -3.50
CA GLU A 91 21.79 17.96 -4.52
C GLU A 91 22.70 16.86 -3.98
N ILE A 92 22.99 16.86 -2.67
CA ILE A 92 23.83 15.85 -2.04
C ILE A 92 23.04 14.60 -1.67
N TRP A 93 21.75 14.71 -1.34
CA TRP A 93 21.00 13.61 -0.72
C TRP A 93 19.72 13.20 -1.46
N LYS A 94 19.04 14.13 -2.13
CA LYS A 94 17.66 13.93 -2.61
C LYS A 94 17.52 13.01 -3.82
N ALA A 95 18.64 12.69 -4.48
CA ALA A 95 18.70 11.73 -5.59
C ALA A 95 19.55 10.49 -5.26
N GLN A 96 19.98 10.36 -4.00
CA GLN A 96 20.80 9.25 -3.54
C GLN A 96 19.93 8.22 -2.83
N THR A 97 20.44 7.00 -2.66
CA THR A 97 19.85 6.01 -1.76
C THR A 97 20.63 5.98 -0.45
N CYS A 98 20.07 5.37 0.59
CA CYS A 98 20.76 5.29 1.88
C CYS A 98 22.09 4.52 1.79
N THR A 99 22.17 3.55 0.86
CA THR A 99 23.38 2.77 0.61
C THR A 99 24.47 3.52 -0.13
N THR A 100 24.16 4.65 -0.78
CA THR A 100 25.19 5.51 -1.40
C THR A 100 26.10 6.17 -0.35
N CYS A 101 25.57 6.46 0.85
CA CYS A 101 26.30 7.15 1.91
C CYS A 101 26.81 6.20 3.01
N HIS A 102 26.17 5.04 3.18
CA HIS A 102 26.46 4.09 4.25
C HIS A 102 26.47 2.65 3.73
N GLU A 103 27.36 1.84 4.30
CA GLU A 103 27.30 0.40 4.14
C GLU A 103 26.31 -0.19 5.15
N TRP A 104 25.06 -0.37 4.72
CA TRP A 104 24.05 -1.00 5.54
C TRP A 104 24.16 -2.53 5.48
N THR A 105 24.10 -3.16 6.65
CA THR A 105 23.89 -4.60 6.80
C THR A 105 22.65 -4.82 7.65
N ARG A 106 22.09 -6.02 7.61
CA ARG A 106 20.96 -6.40 8.47
C ARG A 106 21.26 -6.12 9.94
N GLU A 107 22.47 -6.45 10.40
CA GLU A 107 22.90 -6.23 11.78
C GLU A 107 22.96 -4.74 12.14
N ARG A 108 23.55 -3.90 11.29
CA ARG A 108 23.61 -2.45 11.52
C ARG A 108 22.22 -1.82 11.52
N ILE A 109 21.32 -2.29 10.65
CA ILE A 109 19.94 -1.82 10.63
C ILE A 109 19.19 -2.27 11.88
N CYS A 110 19.43 -3.49 12.37
CA CYS A 110 18.89 -3.95 13.65
C CYS A 110 19.37 -3.08 14.81
N GLU A 111 20.66 -2.78 14.92
CA GLU A 111 21.20 -1.87 15.94
C GLU A 111 20.46 -0.52 15.92
N GLN A 112 20.28 0.06 14.73
CA GLN A 112 19.54 1.31 14.57
C GLN A 112 18.06 1.17 14.95
N ALA A 113 17.41 0.08 14.57
CA ALA A 113 16.02 -0.19 14.88
C ALA A 113 15.79 -0.37 16.39
N THR A 114 16.73 -1.01 17.10
CA THR A 114 16.64 -1.19 18.56
C THR A 114 16.68 0.14 19.33
N ASN A 115 17.24 1.21 18.77
CA ASN A 115 17.18 2.54 19.40
C ASN A 115 15.74 3.05 19.57
N TYR A 116 14.80 2.60 18.74
CA TYR A 116 13.38 2.94 18.86
C TYR A 116 12.66 2.20 20.00
N LEU A 117 13.32 1.21 20.62
CA LEU A 117 12.81 0.52 21.80
C LEU A 117 13.18 1.25 23.10
N ASN A 118 14.19 2.13 23.06
CA ASN A 118 14.61 2.87 24.25
C ASN A 118 13.59 3.96 24.58
N PRO A 119 12.93 3.92 25.76
CA PRO A 119 11.96 4.94 26.16
C PRO A 119 12.58 6.34 26.28
N GLU A 120 13.87 6.45 26.59
CA GLU A 120 14.61 7.73 26.61
C GLU A 120 14.69 8.37 25.22
N PHE A 121 14.54 7.58 24.16
CA PHE A 121 14.60 7.99 22.76
C PHE A 121 13.22 8.00 22.09
N SER A 122 12.13 7.93 22.86
CA SER A 122 10.76 7.93 22.34
C SER A 122 10.45 9.11 21.41
N GLU A 123 11.05 10.27 21.65
CA GLU A 123 10.94 11.45 20.76
C GLU A 123 11.52 11.23 19.36
N ASN A 124 12.44 10.28 19.16
CA ASN A 124 13.01 10.00 17.84
C ASN A 124 11.98 9.38 16.89
N LEU A 125 10.89 8.81 17.41
CA LEU A 125 9.77 8.33 16.59
C LEU A 125 9.01 9.48 15.92
N THR A 126 9.03 10.69 16.49
CA THR A 126 8.30 11.84 15.92
C THR A 126 9.17 12.76 15.06
N LYS A 127 10.51 12.70 15.19
CA LYS A 127 11.44 13.47 14.34
C LYS A 127 11.36 13.04 12.86
N PRO A 128 11.54 13.92 11.88
CA PRO A 128 11.62 13.50 10.47
C PRO A 128 12.73 12.45 10.25
N HIS A 129 12.48 11.47 9.39
CA HIS A 129 13.42 10.41 9.05
C HIS A 129 13.61 10.36 7.54
N PRO A 130 14.84 10.19 7.02
CA PRO A 130 15.10 10.09 5.59
C PRO A 130 14.12 9.17 4.84
N LEU A 131 13.81 7.99 5.37
CA LEU A 131 12.89 7.03 4.76
C LEU A 131 11.44 7.12 5.28
N GLY A 132 11.06 8.23 5.92
CA GLY A 132 9.71 8.46 6.42
C GLY A 132 9.41 7.91 7.82
N GLY A 133 8.31 8.38 8.40
CA GLY A 133 7.89 8.05 9.77
C GLY A 133 7.38 6.60 9.91
N THR A 134 6.57 6.16 8.97
CA THR A 134 6.01 4.79 8.91
C THR A 134 7.10 3.74 8.76
N PHE A 135 8.20 4.05 8.06
CA PHE A 135 9.35 3.14 8.01
C PHE A 135 10.00 2.95 9.39
N LYS A 136 10.20 4.01 10.17
CA LYS A 136 10.72 3.89 11.55
C LYS A 136 9.81 3.04 12.42
N ALA A 137 8.50 3.20 12.27
CA ALA A 137 7.53 2.44 13.04
C ALA A 137 7.58 0.94 12.66
N ASN A 138 7.76 0.61 11.38
CA ASN A 138 8.04 -0.76 10.93
C ASN A 138 9.36 -1.31 11.49
N LEU A 139 10.44 -0.52 11.46
CA LEU A 139 11.73 -0.91 12.07
C LEU A 139 11.58 -1.18 13.58
N LYS A 140 10.80 -0.35 14.28
CA LYS A 140 10.51 -0.56 15.70
C LYS A 140 9.78 -1.89 15.91
N LEU A 141 8.73 -2.19 15.15
CA LEU A 141 8.02 -3.48 15.25
C LEU A 141 8.94 -4.68 14.95
N TRP A 142 9.80 -4.56 13.94
CA TRP A 142 10.78 -5.59 13.61
C TRP A 142 11.78 -5.80 14.77
N ALA A 143 12.25 -4.72 15.40
CA ALA A 143 13.14 -4.79 16.55
C ALA A 143 12.45 -5.36 17.81
N GLU A 144 11.16 -5.10 18.01
CA GLU A 144 10.38 -5.70 19.11
C GLU A 144 10.33 -7.23 19.03
N ASP A 145 10.37 -7.78 17.81
CA ASP A 145 10.48 -9.24 17.59
C ASP A 145 11.94 -9.72 17.50
N GLY A 146 12.91 -8.92 17.96
CA GLY A 146 14.32 -9.32 17.99
C GLY A 146 15.03 -9.27 16.64
N CYS A 147 14.54 -8.45 15.70
CA CYS A 147 15.09 -8.29 14.36
C CYS A 147 15.09 -9.58 13.53
N LEU A 148 14.12 -10.46 13.74
CA LEU A 148 14.02 -11.77 13.09
C LEU A 148 13.65 -11.69 11.61
#